data_AF-A0A925TXB6-F1
#
_entry.id   AF-A0A925TXB6-F1
#
_cell.length_a   1.000
_cell.length_b   1.000
_cell.length_c   1.000
_cell.angle_alpha   90.00
_cell.angle_beta   90.00
_cell.angle_gamma   90.00
#
_symmetry.space_group_name_H-M   'P 1'
#
loop_
_entity.id
_entity.type
_entity.pdbx_description
1 polymer ?
#
loop_
_entity_poly.entity_id
_entity_poly.type
_entity_poly.pdbx_seq_one_letter_code
_entity_poly.pdbx_strand_id
1 'polypeptide(L)'
;HPVIKDEIASIENALNKYVEGTIKPPTHIKQNILDSIYAEEAKKNGLPFILSPDSKINDWFEYLKCNQIEKPEGNDALYMTEFSKTNNIVTYIAWAKPGAFVEEEHGDELERLFMLQGSCKIDFDGVTHYYKEGDFVEIKKNTLHRAEVTGSETMILIGQRLVA
;
A
#
# COMPACT_ATOMS: atom_id res chain seq x y z
N HIS A 1 15.55 -27.37 -40.32
CA HIS A 1 16.18 -28.68 -40.11
C HIS A 1 15.96 -29.11 -38.65
N PRO A 2 15.21 -30.20 -38.39
CA PRO A 2 14.91 -30.67 -37.02
C PRO A 2 16.15 -31.13 -36.25
N VAL A 3 17.10 -31.78 -36.93
CA VAL A 3 18.36 -32.28 -36.33
C VAL A 3 19.18 -31.17 -35.67
N ILE A 4 19.25 -29.99 -36.28
CA ILE A 4 19.98 -28.83 -35.72
C ILE A 4 19.27 -28.28 -34.47
N LYS A 5 17.94 -28.36 -34.40
CA LYS A 5 17.18 -27.93 -33.22
C LYS A 5 17.44 -28.86 -32.03
N ASP A 6 17.53 -30.16 -32.28
CA ASP A 6 17.76 -31.15 -31.23
C ASP A 6 19.18 -31.02 -30.65
N GLU A 7 20.18 -30.74 -31.50
CA GLU A 7 21.55 -30.46 -31.04
C GLU A 7 21.63 -29.17 -30.21
N ILE A 8 20.99 -28.09 -30.64
CA ILE A 8 20.96 -26.83 -29.89
C ILE A 8 20.30 -27.04 -28.52
N ALA A 9 19.14 -27.72 -28.47
CA ALA A 9 18.44 -27.99 -27.21
C ALA A 9 19.27 -28.88 -26.27
N SER A 10 20.06 -29.82 -26.82
CA SER A 10 20.98 -30.65 -26.03
C SER A 10 22.10 -29.82 -25.40
N ILE A 11 22.69 -28.90 -26.16
CA ILE A 11 23.75 -27.98 -25.68
C ILE A 11 23.20 -27.03 -24.59
N GLU A 12 22.02 -26.46 -24.81
CA GLU A 12 21.35 -25.57 -23.84
C GLU A 12 21.06 -26.30 -22.52
N ASN A 13 20.55 -27.53 -22.59
CA ASN A 13 20.30 -28.35 -21.40
C ASN A 13 21.58 -28.71 -20.64
N ALA A 14 22.67 -29.00 -21.34
CA ALA A 14 23.96 -29.28 -20.72
C ALA A 14 24.52 -28.03 -20.00
N LEU A 15 24.41 -26.85 -20.62
CA LEU A 15 24.82 -25.57 -20.02
C LEU A 15 23.96 -25.20 -18.81
N ASN A 16 22.63 -25.35 -18.89
CA ASN A 16 21.74 -25.06 -17.78
C ASN A 16 22.04 -25.95 -16.56
N LYS A 17 22.27 -27.25 -16.77
CA LYS A 17 22.68 -28.17 -15.70
C LYS A 17 24.04 -27.82 -15.08
N TYR A 18 24.96 -27.25 -15.84
CA TYR A 18 26.26 -26.80 -15.33
C TYR A 18 26.13 -25.55 -14.43
N VAL A 19 25.09 -24.74 -14.64
CA VAL A 19 24.82 -23.53 -13.85
C VAL A 19 23.97 -23.84 -12.61
N GLU A 20 23.11 -24.88 -12.67
CA GLU A 20 22.34 -25.40 -11.54
C GLU A 20 23.24 -25.98 -10.43
N GLY A 21 23.66 -25.12 -9.50
CA GLY A 21 24.38 -25.51 -8.27
C GLY A 21 25.64 -24.70 -7.97
N THR A 22 26.11 -23.90 -8.93
CA THR A 22 27.44 -23.27 -8.87
C THR A 22 27.40 -21.84 -8.34
N ILE A 23 26.24 -21.18 -8.43
CA ILE A 23 26.06 -19.78 -8.00
C ILE A 23 24.74 -19.69 -7.23
N LYS A 24 24.83 -19.49 -5.91
CA LYS A 24 23.66 -19.15 -5.10
C LYS A 24 23.41 -17.65 -5.23
N PRO A 25 22.29 -17.21 -5.81
CA PRO A 25 22.01 -15.79 -5.90
C PRO A 25 21.90 -15.19 -4.49
N PRO A 26 22.36 -13.94 -4.29
CA PRO A 26 22.18 -13.23 -3.04
C PRO A 26 20.70 -13.21 -2.64
N THR A 27 20.43 -13.37 -1.34
CA THR A 27 19.08 -13.56 -0.79
C THR A 27 18.12 -12.42 -1.15
N HIS A 28 18.65 -11.21 -1.35
CA HIS A 28 17.88 -10.00 -1.69
C HIS A 28 17.49 -9.92 -3.18
N ILE A 29 18.17 -10.63 -4.09
CA ILE A 29 17.89 -10.55 -5.54
C ILE A 29 16.49 -11.05 -5.85
N LYS A 30 16.03 -12.10 -5.16
CA LYS A 30 14.67 -12.63 -5.32
C LYS A 30 13.63 -11.56 -4.99
N GLN A 31 13.80 -10.86 -3.86
CA GLN A 31 12.89 -9.80 -3.44
C GLN A 31 12.94 -8.62 -4.42
N ASN A 32 14.14 -8.18 -4.82
CA ASN A 32 14.29 -7.08 -5.79
C ASN A 32 13.65 -7.38 -7.14
N ILE A 33 13.75 -8.62 -7.64
CA ILE A 33 13.10 -9.03 -8.89
C ILE A 33 11.57 -9.02 -8.73
N LEU A 34 11.06 -9.55 -7.62
CA LEU A 34 9.63 -9.53 -7.34
C LEU A 34 9.11 -8.09 -7.21
N ASP A 35 9.82 -7.22 -6.48
CA ASP A 35 9.47 -5.81 -6.35
C ASP A 35 9.49 -5.09 -7.70
N SER A 36 10.41 -5.45 -8.60
CA SER A 36 10.49 -4.90 -9.96
C SER A 36 9.31 -5.33 -10.83
N ILE A 37 8.92 -6.61 -10.74
CA ILE A 37 7.74 -7.16 -11.44
C ILE A 37 6.47 -6.49 -10.90
N TYR A 38 6.34 -6.37 -9.58
CA TYR A 38 5.21 -5.69 -8.96
C TYR A 38 5.19 -4.19 -9.29
N ALA A 39 6.34 -3.52 -9.43
CA ALA A 39 6.42 -2.12 -9.85
C ALA A 39 6.05 -1.92 -11.32
N GLU A 40 6.39 -2.86 -12.20
CA GLU A 40 5.95 -2.85 -13.60
C GLU A 40 4.46 -3.18 -13.75
N GLU A 41 3.96 -4.15 -12.99
CA GLU A 41 2.54 -4.46 -12.92
C GLU A 41 1.75 -3.30 -12.30
N ALA A 42 2.29 -2.60 -11.30
CA ALA A 42 1.74 -1.38 -10.74
C ALA A 42 1.66 -0.24 -11.78
N LYS A 43 2.66 -0.11 -12.66
CA LYS A 43 2.63 0.85 -13.78
C LYS A 43 1.63 0.46 -14.87
N LYS A 44 1.41 -0.84 -15.08
CA LYS A 44 0.57 -1.38 -16.15
C LYS A 44 -0.90 -1.54 -15.74
N ASN A 45 -1.15 -1.78 -14.45
CA ASN A 45 -2.46 -2.01 -13.84
C ASN A 45 -2.88 -0.88 -12.88
N GLY A 46 -2.01 0.12 -12.65
CA GLY A 46 -2.32 1.39 -11.99
C GLY A 46 -2.50 1.31 -10.48
N LEU A 47 -1.63 0.65 -9.71
CA LEU A 47 -1.86 0.38 -8.27
C LEU A 47 -0.60 0.44 -7.37
N PRO A 48 -0.67 1.04 -6.15
CA PRO A 48 -1.54 2.13 -5.76
C PRO A 48 -0.97 3.46 -6.27
N PHE A 49 -1.85 4.36 -6.71
CA PHE A 49 -1.49 5.75 -6.94
C PHE A 49 -0.89 6.33 -5.67
N ILE A 50 0.16 7.14 -5.82
CA ILE A 50 0.60 7.98 -4.71
C ILE A 50 -0.56 8.91 -4.38
N LEU A 51 -1.00 8.89 -3.11
CA LEU A 51 -2.06 9.78 -2.66
C LEU A 51 -1.64 11.23 -2.88
N SER A 52 -2.59 11.98 -3.42
CA SER A 52 -2.45 13.39 -3.75
C SER A 52 -3.81 14.08 -3.63
N PRO A 53 -3.87 15.42 -3.64
CA PRO A 53 -5.12 16.16 -3.68
C PRO A 53 -6.04 15.82 -4.86
N ASP A 54 -5.48 15.27 -5.95
CA ASP A 54 -6.23 14.89 -7.16
C ASP A 54 -6.77 13.45 -7.10
N SER A 55 -6.55 12.75 -5.99
CA SER A 55 -7.04 11.37 -5.79
C SER A 55 -8.57 11.32 -5.83
N LYS A 56 -9.12 10.24 -6.38
CA LYS A 56 -10.57 10.06 -6.55
C LYS A 56 -11.06 8.84 -5.78
N ILE A 57 -12.20 9.02 -5.12
CA ILE A 57 -12.86 7.97 -4.34
C ILE A 57 -13.15 6.73 -5.20
N ASN A 58 -13.67 6.92 -6.43
CA ASN A 58 -14.05 5.82 -7.30
C ASN A 58 -12.86 4.93 -7.70
N ASP A 59 -11.71 5.54 -8.02
CA ASP A 59 -10.50 4.82 -8.41
C ASP A 59 -10.05 3.87 -7.28
N TRP A 60 -10.14 4.33 -6.03
CA TRP A 60 -9.82 3.52 -4.85
C TRP A 60 -10.86 2.43 -4.58
N PHE A 61 -12.16 2.71 -4.67
CA PHE A 61 -13.16 1.66 -4.50
C PHE A 61 -13.10 0.59 -5.58
N GLU A 62 -12.87 0.97 -6.84
CA GLU A 62 -12.64 0.02 -7.93
C GLU A 62 -11.42 -0.86 -7.64
N TYR A 63 -10.34 -0.26 -7.17
CA TYR A 63 -9.14 -1.02 -6.79
C TYR A 63 -9.40 -2.02 -5.66
N LEU A 64 -9.99 -1.55 -4.54
CA LEU A 64 -10.28 -2.39 -3.38
C LEU A 64 -11.15 -3.58 -3.78
N LYS A 65 -12.17 -3.33 -4.63
CA LYS A 65 -13.05 -4.37 -5.18
C LYS A 65 -12.30 -5.36 -6.06
N CYS A 66 -11.48 -4.88 -7.00
CA CYS A 66 -10.69 -5.74 -7.89
C CYS A 66 -9.71 -6.65 -7.12
N ASN A 67 -9.22 -6.20 -5.97
CA ASN A 67 -8.27 -6.93 -5.14
C ASN A 67 -8.92 -7.64 -3.95
N GLN A 68 -10.26 -7.63 -3.86
CA GLN A 68 -11.02 -8.28 -2.79
C GLN A 68 -10.56 -7.85 -1.39
N ILE A 69 -10.20 -6.56 -1.26
CA ILE A 69 -9.83 -5.96 0.02
C ILE A 69 -11.14 -5.53 0.71
N GLU A 70 -11.56 -6.35 1.66
CA GLU A 70 -12.80 -6.15 2.40
C GLU A 70 -12.52 -5.92 3.88
N LYS A 71 -13.49 -5.29 4.56
CA LYS A 71 -13.45 -5.16 6.00
C LYS A 71 -13.50 -6.57 6.61
N PRO A 72 -12.59 -6.95 7.51
CA PRO A 72 -12.64 -8.25 8.16
C PRO A 72 -13.86 -8.37 9.08
N GLU A 73 -14.28 -9.60 9.32
CA GLU A 73 -15.24 -9.91 10.37
C GLU A 73 -14.58 -9.68 11.74
N GLY A 74 -15.01 -8.62 12.44
CA GLY A 74 -14.41 -8.22 13.70
C GLY A 74 -15.21 -7.15 14.44
N ASN A 75 -15.04 -7.11 15.75
CA ASN A 75 -15.70 -6.14 16.63
C ASN A 75 -14.84 -4.94 17.00
N ASP A 76 -13.62 -4.84 16.49
CA ASP A 76 -12.71 -3.76 16.82
C ASP A 76 -13.28 -2.39 16.43
N ALA A 77 -12.96 -1.39 17.26
CA ALA A 77 -13.36 -0.01 17.01
C ALA A 77 -12.60 0.58 15.81
N LEU A 78 -11.34 0.18 15.64
CA LEU A 78 -10.47 0.54 14.52
C LEU A 78 -9.80 -0.74 14.03
N TYR A 79 -9.93 -1.03 12.74
CA TYR A 79 -9.17 -2.08 12.07
C TYR A 79 -8.34 -1.47 10.97
N MET A 80 -7.06 -1.82 10.91
CA MET A 80 -6.12 -1.34 9.91
C MET A 80 -5.32 -2.51 9.35
N THR A 81 -5.15 -2.54 8.02
CA THR A 81 -4.31 -3.56 7.37
C THR A 81 -3.53 -2.95 6.23
N GLU A 82 -2.27 -3.35 6.12
CA GLU A 82 -1.42 -3.08 4.96
C GLU A 82 -1.85 -4.00 3.81
N PHE A 83 -1.91 -3.48 2.59
CA PHE A 83 -2.20 -4.29 1.39
C PHE A 83 -1.22 -4.07 0.24
N SER A 84 -0.33 -3.07 0.35
CA SER A 84 0.74 -2.84 -0.63
C SER A 84 1.96 -2.26 0.07
N LYS A 85 3.13 -2.81 -0.24
CA LYS A 85 4.39 -2.39 0.37
C LYS A 85 5.51 -2.41 -0.67
N THR A 86 6.25 -1.31 -0.72
CA THR A 86 7.51 -1.17 -1.46
C THR A 86 8.62 -0.78 -0.48
N ASN A 87 9.85 -0.61 -0.96
CA ASN A 87 10.96 -0.16 -0.10
C ASN A 87 10.73 1.21 0.53
N ASN A 88 9.93 2.08 -0.09
CA ASN A 88 9.76 3.47 0.35
C ASN A 88 8.32 3.84 0.73
N ILE A 89 7.33 3.01 0.40
CA ILE A 89 5.92 3.32 0.62
C ILE A 89 5.20 2.08 1.16
N VAL A 90 4.54 2.24 2.30
CA VAL A 90 3.55 1.31 2.84
C VAL A 90 2.18 1.91 2.61
N THR A 91 1.27 1.17 1.96
CA THR A 91 -0.13 1.56 1.79
C THR A 91 -1.02 0.66 2.63
N TYR A 92 -1.91 1.28 3.38
CA TYR A 92 -2.86 0.62 4.25
C TYR A 92 -4.27 1.16 4.05
N ILE A 93 -5.24 0.40 4.52
CA ILE A 93 -6.63 0.80 4.65
C ILE A 93 -7.04 0.70 6.11
N ALA A 94 -7.85 1.66 6.56
CA ALA A 94 -8.43 1.63 7.89
C ALA A 94 -9.96 1.71 7.82
N TRP A 95 -10.62 0.88 8.63
CA TRP A 95 -12.05 0.94 8.91
C TRP A 95 -12.24 1.29 10.38
N ALA A 96 -12.91 2.40 10.63
CA ALA A 96 -13.08 2.92 11.98
C ALA A 96 -14.56 3.14 12.29
N LYS A 97 -15.03 2.63 13.43
CA LYS A 97 -16.39 2.83 13.93
C LYS A 97 -16.56 4.26 14.46
N PRO A 98 -17.81 4.76 14.57
CA PRO A 98 -18.08 6.04 15.22
C PRO A 98 -17.40 6.18 16.58
N GLY A 99 -16.69 7.28 16.80
CA GLY A 99 -15.96 7.56 18.04
C GLY A 99 -14.62 6.83 18.20
N ALA A 100 -14.23 5.96 17.25
CA ALA A 100 -12.89 5.40 17.25
C ALA A 100 -11.85 6.51 17.03
N PHE A 101 -10.71 6.40 17.73
CA PHE A 101 -9.62 7.35 17.60
C PHE A 101 -8.26 6.65 17.64
N VAL A 102 -7.25 7.32 17.10
CA VAL A 102 -5.84 6.95 17.17
C VAL A 102 -5.02 8.21 17.43
N GLU A 103 -3.97 8.08 18.24
CA GLU A 103 -2.97 9.12 18.46
C GLU A 103 -1.61 8.52 18.17
N GLU A 104 -0.86 9.14 17.25
CA GLU A 104 0.42 8.63 16.81
C GLU A 104 1.37 9.76 16.37
N GLU A 105 2.65 9.44 16.34
CA GLU A 105 3.72 10.30 15.86
C GLU A 105 4.71 9.42 15.09
N HIS A 106 5.02 9.84 13.86
CA HIS A 106 5.98 9.15 13.00
C HIS A 106 7.25 10.00 12.88
N GLY A 107 8.39 9.47 13.33
CA GLY A 107 9.66 10.22 13.33
C GLY A 107 10.29 10.36 11.94
N ASP A 108 10.26 9.27 11.17
CA ASP A 108 11.00 9.16 9.91
C ASP A 108 10.12 9.12 8.67
N GLU A 109 8.80 9.04 8.84
CA GLU A 109 7.82 8.81 7.77
C GLU A 109 6.89 10.01 7.60
N LEU A 110 6.61 10.36 6.35
CA LEU A 110 5.51 11.25 6.00
C LEU A 110 4.25 10.40 5.81
N GLU A 111 3.12 10.84 6.33
CA GLU A 111 1.87 10.12 6.20
C GLU A 111 0.87 10.90 5.36
N ARG A 112 0.19 10.21 4.45
CA ARG A 112 -0.90 10.76 3.64
C ARG A 112 -2.14 9.97 3.90
N LEU A 113 -3.24 10.64 4.16
CA LEU A 113 -4.55 10.00 4.30
C LEU A 113 -5.50 10.56 3.25
N PHE A 114 -6.36 9.69 2.74
CA PHE A 114 -7.43 10.04 1.83
C PHE A 114 -8.72 9.38 2.29
N MET A 115 -9.72 10.22 2.57
CA MET A 115 -10.99 9.78 3.15
C MET A 115 -11.89 9.22 2.06
N LEU A 116 -12.17 7.92 2.08
CA LEU A 116 -13.06 7.29 1.10
C LEU A 116 -14.52 7.38 1.50
N GLN A 117 -14.80 7.21 2.80
CA GLN A 117 -16.15 7.24 3.38
C GLN A 117 -16.10 7.78 4.81
N GLY A 118 -17.13 8.52 5.21
CA GLY A 118 -17.29 9.05 6.56
C GLY A 118 -16.56 10.37 6.81
N SER A 119 -16.33 10.67 8.08
CA SER A 119 -15.68 11.92 8.51
C SER A 119 -14.91 11.74 9.80
N CYS A 120 -13.86 12.54 9.96
CA CYS A 120 -13.07 12.63 11.19
C CYS A 120 -12.66 14.06 11.48
N LYS A 121 -12.18 14.26 12.71
CA LYS A 121 -11.32 15.38 13.06
C LYS A 121 -9.90 14.85 13.27
N ILE A 122 -8.90 15.66 12.94
CA ILE A 122 -7.50 15.41 13.28
C ILE A 122 -6.99 16.62 14.04
N ASP A 123 -6.50 16.37 15.25
CA ASP A 123 -5.82 17.36 16.08
C ASP A 123 -4.32 17.31 15.78
N PHE A 124 -3.72 18.43 15.36
CA PHE A 124 -2.28 18.61 15.19
C PHE A 124 -1.79 19.63 16.21
N ASP A 125 -0.98 19.20 17.19
CA ASP A 125 -0.44 20.09 18.24
C ASP A 125 -1.49 21.01 18.89
N GLY A 126 -2.70 20.48 19.12
CA GLY A 126 -3.82 21.22 19.73
C GLY A 126 -4.68 22.04 18.76
N VAL A 127 -4.41 21.99 17.46
CA VAL A 127 -5.25 22.59 16.40
C VAL A 127 -6.07 21.52 15.72
N THR A 128 -7.40 21.59 15.88
CA THR A 128 -8.35 20.65 15.27
C THR A 128 -8.70 21.02 13.84
N HIS A 129 -8.57 20.08 12.92
CA HIS A 129 -9.05 20.17 11.55
C HIS A 129 -10.10 19.08 11.29
N TYR A 130 -11.07 19.35 10.43
CA TYR A 130 -12.15 18.41 10.10
C TYR A 130 -12.04 17.97 8.65
N TYR A 131 -12.24 16.68 8.43
CA TYR A 131 -12.12 16.03 7.14
C TYR A 131 -13.33 15.14 6.87
N LYS A 132 -13.73 15.09 5.61
CA LYS A 132 -14.84 14.27 5.10
C LYS A 132 -14.41 13.54 3.83
N GLU A 133 -15.32 12.75 3.29
CA GLU A 133 -15.16 12.03 2.02
C GLU A 133 -14.55 12.90 0.91
N GLY A 134 -13.48 12.38 0.30
CA GLY A 134 -12.73 13.04 -0.76
C GLY A 134 -11.65 13.99 -0.28
N ASP A 135 -11.58 14.30 1.02
CA ASP A 135 -10.51 15.14 1.53
C ASP A 135 -9.19 14.37 1.60
N PHE A 136 -8.12 15.10 1.30
CA PHE A 136 -6.74 14.66 1.38
C PHE A 136 -6.02 15.39 2.51
N VAL A 137 -5.21 14.66 3.26
CA VAL A 137 -4.34 15.22 4.30
C VAL A 137 -2.93 14.67 4.17
N GLU A 138 -1.95 15.56 4.35
CA GLU A 138 -0.54 15.21 4.46
C GLU A 138 -0.05 15.60 5.85
N ILE A 139 0.44 14.61 6.58
CA ILE A 139 0.95 14.72 7.94
C ILE A 139 2.47 14.65 7.84
N LYS A 140 3.12 15.71 8.35
CA LYS A 140 4.57 15.84 8.29
C LYS A 140 5.23 14.93 9.32
N LYS A 141 6.51 14.60 9.08
CA LYS A 141 7.38 13.93 10.04
C LYS A 141 7.38 14.66 11.39
N ASN A 142 7.48 13.92 12.49
CA ASN A 142 7.53 14.44 13.87
C ASN A 142 6.34 15.36 14.21
N THR A 143 5.17 15.05 13.65
CA THR A 143 3.91 15.74 13.98
C THR A 143 3.04 14.79 14.78
N LEU A 144 2.90 15.05 16.08
CA LEU A 144 1.93 14.34 16.90
C LEU A 144 0.53 14.69 16.41
N HIS A 145 -0.26 13.66 16.12
CA HIS A 145 -1.61 13.86 15.64
C HIS A 145 -2.58 12.85 16.23
N ARG A 146 -3.80 13.33 16.48
CA ARG A 146 -4.90 12.51 16.99
C ARG A 146 -6.09 12.55 16.04
N ALA A 147 -6.36 11.45 15.35
CA ALA A 147 -7.51 11.32 14.46
C ALA A 147 -8.68 10.65 15.20
N GLU A 148 -9.89 11.20 15.10
CA GLU A 148 -11.10 10.67 15.74
C GLU A 148 -12.30 10.74 14.78
N VAL A 149 -13.02 9.63 14.63
CA VAL A 149 -14.20 9.54 13.77
C VAL A 149 -15.33 10.40 14.34
N THR A 150 -15.83 11.33 13.52
CA THR A 150 -16.92 12.25 13.88
C THR A 150 -18.28 11.84 13.31
N GLY A 151 -18.28 10.98 12.29
CA GLY A 151 -19.49 10.49 11.65
C GLY A 151 -20.22 9.40 12.43
N SER A 152 -21.48 9.16 12.09
CA SER A 152 -22.30 8.06 12.61
C SER A 152 -22.12 6.74 11.86
N GLU A 153 -21.42 6.76 10.74
CA GLU A 153 -21.14 5.60 9.91
C GLU A 153 -19.70 5.10 10.12
N THR A 154 -19.40 3.91 9.61
CA THR A 154 -18.00 3.44 9.57
C THR A 154 -17.21 4.34 8.62
N MET A 155 -16.13 4.92 9.12
CA MET A 155 -15.17 5.65 8.30
C MET A 155 -14.26 4.64 7.59
N ILE A 156 -13.96 4.92 6.32
CA ILE A 156 -12.99 4.18 5.52
C ILE A 156 -11.99 5.18 4.97
N LEU A 157 -10.69 4.91 5.18
CA LEU A 157 -9.63 5.73 4.61
C LEU A 157 -8.52 4.86 4.03
N ILE A 158 -7.80 5.42 3.05
CA ILE A 158 -6.52 4.90 2.60
C ILE A 158 -5.42 5.75 3.22
N GLY A 159 -4.41 5.10 3.76
CA GLY A 159 -3.21 5.74 4.26
C GLY A 159 -1.97 5.28 3.51
N GLN A 160 -1.01 6.19 3.35
CA GLN A 160 0.32 5.91 2.83
C GLN A 160 1.38 6.47 3.76
N ARG A 161 2.29 5.63 4.23
CA ARG A 161 3.51 6.04 4.94
C ARG A 161 4.68 5.97 3.99
N LEU A 162 5.37 7.10 3.83
CA LEU A 162 6.47 7.28 2.90
C LEU A 162 7.76 7.52 3.68
N VAL A 163 8.73 6.61 3.52
CA VAL A 163 10.09 6.78 4.01
C VAL A 163 10.80 7.72 3.02
N ALA A 164 11.07 8.94 3.47
CA ALA A 164 11.80 9.96 2.69
C ALA A 164 13.24 10.08 3.16
#